data_AF-A0A932C7T3-F1
#
_entry.id   AF-A0A932C7T3-F1
#
_cell.length_a   1.000
_cell.length_b   1.000
_cell.length_c   1.000
_cell.angle_alpha   90.00
_cell.angle_beta   90.00
_cell.angle_gamma   90.00
#
_symmetry.space_group_name_H-M   'P 1'
#
loop_
_entity.id
_entity.type
_entity.pdbx_description
1 polymer ?
#
loop_
_entity_poly.entity_id
_entity_poly.type
_entity_poly.pdbx_seq_one_letter_code
_entity_poly.pdbx_strand_id
1 'polypeptide(L)'
;SLEIHFGGELYIGTNGGGGIINNTLDPKRCILLGTSTTNTSGYHYFWSNQAFYGVIYMPNAYLHMWNNGYTEHIYGALSAKNIYFNHTANLHYDTSLRTAVISGVDAPYLISEWRELTDPTEKVTLP
;
A
#
# COMPACT_ATOMS: atom_id res chain seq x y z
N SER A 1 18.81 -1.04 3.20
CA SER A 1 17.42 -1.33 2.81
C SER A 1 16.65 -1.73 4.04
N LEU A 2 15.33 -1.60 4.01
CA LEU A 2 14.42 -2.09 5.04
C LEU A 2 13.51 -3.15 4.40
N GLU A 3 13.39 -4.30 5.06
CA GLU A 3 12.47 -5.37 4.69
C GLU A 3 11.82 -5.90 5.96
N ILE A 4 10.48 -5.92 6.01
CA ILE A 4 9.71 -6.36 7.18
C ILE A 4 8.74 -7.44 6.74
N HIS A 5 8.78 -8.59 7.42
CA HIS A 5 7.83 -9.69 7.27
C HIS A 5 7.00 -9.79 8.54
N PHE A 6 5.68 -9.86 8.42
CA PHE A 6 4.79 -9.92 9.58
C PHE A 6 3.56 -10.78 9.32
N GLY A 7 3.15 -11.58 10.31
CA GLY A 7 1.97 -12.45 10.24
C GLY A 7 0.72 -11.89 10.92
N GLY A 8 0.87 -10.92 11.83
CA GLY A 8 -0.21 -10.29 12.58
C GLY A 8 -0.62 -8.93 12.02
N GLU A 9 -1.22 -8.10 12.86
CA GLU A 9 -1.54 -6.72 12.49
C GLU A 9 -0.28 -5.85 12.37
N LEU A 10 -0.30 -4.90 11.44
CA LEU A 10 0.76 -3.91 11.27
C LEU A 10 0.17 -2.52 11.47
N TYR A 11 0.78 -1.76 12.39
CA TYR A 11 0.50 -0.36 12.60
C TYR A 11 1.80 0.42 12.46
N ILE A 12 1.89 1.25 11.43
CA ILE A 12 3.02 2.14 11.20
C ILE A 12 2.56 3.58 11.43
N GLY A 13 3.27 4.31 12.28
CA GLY A 13 2.90 5.65 12.71
C GLY A 13 1.68 5.67 13.64
N THR A 14 1.18 6.87 13.92
CA THR A 14 0.01 7.09 14.78
C THR A 14 -0.83 8.25 14.24
N ASN A 15 -2.02 8.44 14.82
CA ASN A 15 -2.79 9.67 14.64
C ASN A 15 -1.96 10.87 15.17
N GLY A 16 -1.40 11.67 14.27
CA GLY A 16 -0.54 12.81 14.59
C GLY A 16 0.89 12.75 14.04
N GLY A 17 1.33 11.61 13.48
CA GLY A 17 2.64 11.55 12.81
C GLY A 17 3.24 10.16 12.69
N GLY A 18 4.43 10.10 12.07
CA GLY A 18 5.18 8.87 11.84
C GLY A 18 5.20 8.47 10.37
N GLY A 19 5.40 7.17 10.14
CA GLY A 19 5.62 6.62 8.81
C GLY A 19 7.03 6.05 8.67
N ILE A 20 7.38 5.71 7.44
CA ILE A 20 8.73 5.26 7.08
C ILE A 20 9.32 6.27 6.10
N ILE A 21 10.43 6.88 6.48
CA ILE A 21 11.19 7.78 5.62
C ILE A 21 12.26 6.97 4.90
N ASN A 22 12.05 6.72 3.62
CA ASN A 22 13.05 6.11 2.76
C ASN A 22 13.87 7.20 2.05
N ASN A 23 14.97 7.64 2.68
CA ASN A 23 15.86 8.69 2.17
C ASN A 23 16.51 8.36 0.81
N THR A 24 16.46 7.12 0.36
CA THR A 24 17.01 6.74 -0.96
C THR A 24 16.07 7.09 -2.10
N LEU A 25 14.79 7.34 -1.79
CA LEU A 25 13.70 7.55 -2.76
C LEU A 25 13.50 6.37 -3.74
N ASP A 26 14.18 5.24 -3.51
CA ASP A 26 14.05 4.01 -4.30
C ASP A 26 13.07 3.07 -3.59
N PRO A 27 11.86 2.83 -4.13
CA PRO A 27 10.87 1.95 -3.52
C PRO A 27 11.34 0.52 -3.31
N LYS A 28 12.32 0.02 -4.09
CA LYS A 28 12.89 -1.34 -3.91
C LYS A 28 13.65 -1.48 -2.60
N ARG A 29 13.99 -0.37 -1.93
CA ARG A 29 14.79 -0.37 -0.70
C ARG A 29 13.94 -0.33 0.57
N CYS A 30 12.61 -0.32 0.46
CA CYS A 30 11.67 -0.38 1.58
C CYS A 30 10.50 -1.31 1.24
N ILE A 31 10.47 -2.51 1.83
CA ILE A 31 9.51 -3.56 1.50
C ILE A 31 8.79 -4.02 2.78
N LEU A 32 7.46 -4.02 2.77
CA LEU A 32 6.59 -4.52 3.84
C LEU A 32 5.77 -5.70 3.31
N LEU A 33 5.94 -6.88 3.92
CA LEU A 33 5.34 -8.14 3.49
C LEU A 33 4.46 -8.72 4.59
N GLY A 34 3.16 -8.84 4.29
CA GLY A 34 2.21 -9.60 5.09
C GLY A 34 2.30 -11.08 4.72
N THR A 35 2.61 -11.93 5.70
CA THR A 35 2.82 -13.37 5.50
C THR A 35 1.61 -14.21 5.85
N SER A 36 0.48 -13.59 6.22
CA SER A 36 -0.76 -14.31 6.51
C SER A 36 -1.27 -15.03 5.27
N THR A 37 -1.62 -16.31 5.41
CA THR A 37 -2.19 -17.14 4.34
C THR A 37 -3.71 -17.10 4.30
N THR A 38 -4.33 -16.46 5.29
CA THR A 38 -5.78 -16.24 5.40
C THR A 38 -6.06 -14.77 5.61
N ASN A 39 -7.30 -14.36 5.30
CA ASN A 39 -7.73 -12.99 5.53
C ASN A 39 -7.54 -12.60 7.00
N THR A 40 -6.75 -11.56 7.26
CA THR A 40 -6.64 -10.97 8.58
C THR A 40 -7.93 -10.24 8.92
N SER A 41 -8.34 -10.29 10.19
CA SER A 41 -9.43 -9.47 10.72
C SER A 41 -8.89 -8.08 11.07
N GLY A 42 -9.70 -7.03 10.85
CA GLY A 42 -9.32 -5.67 11.18
C GLY A 42 -8.51 -4.96 10.09
N TYR A 43 -8.09 -3.74 10.40
CA TYR A 43 -7.32 -2.90 9.50
C TYR A 43 -5.84 -2.89 9.88
N HIS A 44 -4.98 -2.97 8.87
CA HIS A 44 -3.56 -2.66 8.99
C HIS A 44 -3.38 -1.20 8.64
N TYR A 45 -2.82 -0.43 9.55
CA TYR A 45 -2.76 1.02 9.38
C TYR A 45 -1.36 1.47 9.01
N PHE A 46 -1.33 2.36 8.02
CA PHE A 46 -0.13 3.06 7.63
C PHE A 46 -0.38 4.56 7.70
N TRP A 47 0.04 5.18 8.82
CA TRP A 47 0.07 6.62 9.01
C TRP A 47 1.42 7.17 8.58
N SER A 48 1.43 7.96 7.51
CA SER A 48 2.60 8.72 7.09
C SER A 48 2.25 10.19 6.96
N ASN A 49 3.11 11.05 7.51
CA ASN A 49 3.02 12.50 7.35
C ASN A 49 3.97 13.06 6.28
N GLN A 50 4.58 12.17 5.49
CA GLN A 50 5.51 12.48 4.41
C GLN A 50 5.25 11.53 3.23
N ALA A 51 5.79 11.89 2.07
CA ALA A 51 5.82 11.02 0.91
C ALA A 51 6.45 9.65 1.25
N PHE A 52 5.76 8.57 0.84
CA PHE A 52 6.20 7.21 1.07
C PHE A 52 6.83 6.64 -0.21
N TYR A 53 8.03 6.07 -0.10
CA TYR A 53 8.72 5.38 -1.20
C TYR A 53 8.95 3.92 -0.80
N GLY A 54 8.11 3.00 -1.27
CA GLY A 54 8.22 1.60 -0.88
C GLY A 54 7.19 0.67 -1.51
N VAL A 55 7.33 -0.60 -1.18
CA VAL A 55 6.41 -1.67 -1.56
C VAL A 55 5.69 -2.19 -0.33
N ILE A 56 4.37 -2.33 -0.44
CA ILE A 56 3.52 -2.99 0.56
C ILE A 56 2.79 -4.13 -0.14
N TYR A 57 3.06 -5.35 0.28
CA TYR A 57 2.44 -6.56 -0.26
C TYR A 57 1.84 -7.38 0.89
N MET A 58 0.52 -7.36 1.01
CA MET A 58 -0.25 -8.06 2.05
C MET A 58 -1.58 -8.55 1.46
N PRO A 59 -1.55 -9.54 0.55
CA PRO A 59 -2.71 -9.89 -0.28
C PRO A 59 -3.93 -10.39 0.50
N ASN A 60 -3.73 -10.81 1.74
CA ASN A 60 -4.79 -11.29 2.63
C ASN A 60 -5.14 -10.27 3.74
N ALA A 61 -4.92 -8.98 3.51
CA ALA A 61 -5.14 -7.94 4.52
C ALA A 61 -5.99 -6.77 4.02
N TYR A 62 -6.67 -6.10 4.95
CA TYR A 62 -7.31 -4.81 4.74
C TYR A 62 -6.31 -3.69 5.10
N LEU A 63 -5.76 -3.01 4.10
CA LEU A 63 -4.82 -1.92 4.27
C LEU A 63 -5.55 -0.58 4.36
N HIS A 64 -5.32 0.16 5.44
CA HIS A 64 -5.80 1.51 5.65
C HIS A 64 -4.63 2.50 5.54
N MET A 65 -4.60 3.24 4.43
CA MET A 65 -3.60 4.26 4.14
C MET A 65 -4.07 5.62 4.66
N TRP A 66 -3.35 6.13 5.66
CA TRP A 66 -3.46 7.50 6.15
C TRP A 66 -2.27 8.31 5.64
N ASN A 67 -2.34 8.73 4.38
CA ASN A 67 -1.42 9.72 3.84
C ASN A 67 -1.87 11.12 4.29
N ASN A 68 -1.17 11.68 5.26
CA ASN A 68 -1.56 12.93 5.90
C ASN A 68 -1.39 14.08 4.89
N GLY A 69 -2.47 14.79 4.58
CA GLY A 69 -2.37 16.14 3.99
C GLY A 69 -2.93 16.39 2.59
N TYR A 70 -3.58 15.44 1.91
CA TYR A 70 -4.07 15.58 0.51
C TYR A 70 -2.97 15.87 -0.54
N THR A 71 -1.76 16.28 -0.13
CA THR A 71 -0.62 16.69 -0.96
C THR A 71 0.51 15.67 -0.97
N GLU A 72 0.58 14.78 0.02
CA GLU A 72 1.64 13.78 0.10
C GLU A 72 1.40 12.64 -0.90
N HIS A 73 2.51 12.10 -1.41
CA HIS A 73 2.54 11.14 -2.49
C HIS A 73 2.99 9.76 -2.02
N ILE A 74 2.52 8.73 -2.70
CA ILE A 74 2.99 7.36 -2.52
C ILE A 74 3.68 6.92 -3.82
N TYR A 75 4.95 6.55 -3.74
CA TYR A 75 5.76 6.05 -4.85
C TYR A 75 6.11 4.59 -4.61
N GLY A 76 5.75 3.72 -5.54
CA GLY A 76 6.06 2.30 -5.46
C GLY A 76 4.88 1.41 -5.80
N ALA A 77 4.61 0.39 -4.99
CA ALA A 77 3.53 -0.56 -5.27
C ALA A 77 2.80 -0.96 -4.00
N LEU A 78 1.47 -1.01 -4.07
CA LEU A 78 0.60 -1.47 -3.00
C LEU A 78 -0.23 -2.64 -3.52
N SER A 79 -0.23 -3.75 -2.79
CA SER A 79 -1.06 -4.91 -3.06
C SER A 79 -1.63 -5.41 -1.73
N ALA A 80 -2.96 -5.39 -1.64
CA ALA A 80 -3.70 -5.89 -0.50
C ALA A 80 -5.07 -6.40 -0.98
N LYS A 81 -5.79 -7.12 -0.12
CA LYS A 81 -7.15 -7.55 -0.43
C LYS A 81 -8.07 -6.36 -0.67
N ASN A 82 -7.96 -5.37 0.21
CA ASN A 82 -8.65 -4.09 0.12
C ASN A 82 -7.67 -3.00 0.53
N ILE A 83 -7.67 -1.90 -0.22
CA ILE A 83 -6.91 -0.70 0.12
C ILE A 83 -7.92 0.42 0.30
N TYR A 84 -7.94 1.00 1.50
CA TYR A 84 -8.74 2.17 1.83
C TYR A 84 -7.82 3.37 2.02
N PHE A 85 -8.07 4.46 1.32
CA PHE A 85 -7.36 5.72 1.50
C PHE A 85 -8.24 6.69 2.28
N ASN A 86 -7.72 7.24 3.37
CA ASN A 86 -8.44 8.21 4.19
C ASN A 86 -8.53 9.59 3.51
N HIS A 87 -7.51 9.93 2.72
CA HIS A 87 -7.40 11.18 1.97
C HIS A 87 -7.11 10.89 0.48
N THR A 88 -6.64 11.87 -0.30
CA THR A 88 -6.35 11.72 -1.73
C THR A 88 -5.41 10.55 -2.00
N ALA A 89 -5.79 9.63 -2.89
CA ALA A 89 -4.93 8.53 -3.32
C ALA A 89 -3.89 8.98 -4.36
N ASN A 90 -2.89 9.77 -3.94
CA ASN A 90 -1.76 10.21 -4.80
C ASN A 90 -0.74 9.08 -5.02
N LEU A 91 -1.18 7.96 -5.59
CA LEU A 91 -0.34 6.79 -5.86
C LEU A 91 0.34 6.87 -7.23
N HIS A 92 1.65 6.71 -7.23
CA HIS A 92 2.53 6.70 -8.40
C HIS A 92 3.23 5.35 -8.47
N TYR A 93 2.83 4.51 -9.43
CA TYR A 93 3.50 3.23 -9.62
C TYR A 93 4.92 3.44 -10.14
N ASP A 94 5.91 2.91 -9.42
CA ASP A 94 7.30 2.95 -9.87
C ASP A 94 7.55 1.81 -10.88
N THR A 95 7.76 2.21 -12.15
CA THR A 95 7.97 1.25 -13.25
C THR A 95 9.19 0.35 -13.07
N SER A 96 10.18 0.74 -12.26
CA SER A 96 11.34 -0.09 -11.95
C SER A 96 10.98 -1.33 -11.13
N LEU A 97 9.78 -1.37 -10.52
CA LEU A 97 9.25 -2.53 -9.81
C LEU A 97 8.69 -3.60 -10.73
N ARG A 98 8.45 -3.31 -12.02
CA ARG A 98 7.83 -4.25 -12.97
C ARG A 98 8.62 -5.55 -13.13
N THR A 99 9.94 -5.45 -13.02
CA THR A 99 10.87 -6.58 -13.15
C THR A 99 11.66 -6.82 -11.87
N ALA A 100 11.26 -6.21 -10.76
CA ALA A 100 11.95 -6.38 -9.49
C ALA A 100 11.60 -7.75 -8.88
N VAL A 101 12.63 -8.45 -8.41
CA VAL A 101 12.45 -9.66 -7.61
C VAL A 101 12.35 -9.23 -6.15
N ILE A 102 11.19 -9.49 -5.53
CA ILE A 102 10.94 -9.22 -4.12
C ILE A 102 10.91 -10.56 -3.40
N SER A 103 11.87 -10.78 -2.50
CA SER A 103 11.97 -12.03 -1.74
C SER A 103 10.70 -12.23 -0.91
N GLY A 104 10.10 -13.43 -0.96
CA GLY A 104 8.81 -13.71 -0.30
C GLY A 104 7.57 -13.43 -1.16
N VAL A 105 7.76 -13.04 -2.43
CA VAL A 105 6.68 -12.91 -3.42
C VAL A 105 6.97 -13.87 -4.58
N ASP A 106 6.53 -15.12 -4.45
CA ASP A 106 6.88 -16.20 -5.39
C ASP A 106 6.08 -16.18 -6.70
N ALA A 107 4.89 -15.57 -6.70
CA ALA A 107 4.06 -15.40 -7.89
C ALA A 107 3.41 -14.00 -7.87
N PRO A 108 3.88 -13.06 -8.71
CA PRO A 108 3.19 -11.78 -8.83
C PRO A 108 1.78 -12.02 -9.37
N TYR A 109 0.76 -11.48 -8.70
CA TYR A 109 -0.61 -11.52 -9.21
C TYR A 109 -0.65 -10.84 -10.58
N LEU A 110 -1.20 -11.54 -11.57
CA LEU A 110 -1.49 -10.99 -12.88
C LEU A 110 -2.89 -10.38 -12.87
N ILE A 111 -3.06 -9.26 -13.56
CA ILE A 111 -4.38 -8.67 -13.77
C ILE A 111 -5.14 -9.60 -14.71
N SER A 112 -6.14 -10.31 -14.18
CA SER A 112 -7.05 -11.14 -14.99
C SER A 112 -8.17 -10.31 -15.61
N GLU A 113 -8.56 -9.22 -14.96
CA GLU A 113 -9.64 -8.32 -15.38
C GLU A 113 -9.35 -6.90 -14.88
N TRP A 114 -9.65 -5.89 -15.71
CA TRP A 114 -9.62 -4.49 -15.33
C TRP A 114 -10.96 -3.84 -15.67
N ARG A 115 -11.61 -3.24 -14.68
CA ARG A 115 -12.83 -2.45 -14.86
C ARG A 115 -12.62 -1.07 -14.26
N GLU A 116 -12.67 -0.06 -15.11
CA GLU A 116 -12.67 1.34 -14.71
C GLU A 116 -14.13 1.82 -14.66
N LEU A 117 -14.57 2.36 -13.52
CA LEU A 117 -15.93 2.88 -13.35
C LEU A 117 -16.00 4.32 -13.87
N THR A 118 -16.14 4.48 -15.19
CA THR A 118 -16.27 5.80 -15.83
C THR A 118 -17.72 6.29 -15.89
N ASP A 119 -18.70 5.39 -15.74
CA ASP A 119 -20.13 5.74 -15.81
C ASP A 119 -20.59 6.44 -14.52
N PRO A 120 -21.19 7.65 -14.60
CA PRO A 120 -21.74 8.35 -13.44
C PRO A 120 -22.76 7.54 -12.63
N THR A 121 -23.46 6.60 -13.26
CA THR A 121 -24.47 5.74 -12.61
C THR A 121 -23.87 4.67 -11.71
N GLU A 122 -22.58 4.38 -11.88
CA GLU A 122 -21.82 3.40 -11.07
C GLU A 122 -21.08 4.06 -9.90
N LYS A 123 -21.14 5.40 -9.80
CA LYS A 123 -20.55 6.16 -8.69
C LYS A 123 -21.50 6.15 -7.49
N VAL A 124 -21.03 5.62 -6.36
CA VAL A 124 -21.75 5.74 -5.08
C VAL A 124 -21.68 7.19 -4.61
N THR A 125 -22.76 7.95 -4.77
CA THR A 125 -22.94 9.22 -4.04
C THR A 125 -23.24 8.91 -2.59
N LEU A 126 -22.27 9.12 -1.71
CA LEU A 126 -22.50 9.14 -0.27
C LEU A 126 -23.24 10.44 0.11
N PRO A 127 -24.15 10.38 1.10
CA PRO A 127 -24.90 11.54 1.58
C PRO A 127 -24.00 12.59 2.25
#